data_AF-A0AB35F1Y2-F1
#
_entry.id   AF-A0AB35F1Y2-F1
#
_cell.length_a   1.000
_cell.length_b   1.000
_cell.length_c   1.000
_cell.angle_alpha   90.00
_cell.angle_beta   90.00
_cell.angle_gamma   90.00
#
_symmetry.space_group_name_H-M   'P 1'
#
loop_
_entity.id
_entity.type
_entity.pdbx_description
1 polymer ?
#
loop_
_entity_poly.entity_id
_entity_poly.type
_entity_poly.pdbx_seq_one_letter_code
_entity_poly.pdbx_strand_id
1 'polypeptide(L)'
;MEWDTLLVLICVLLCGLWMIFHSAKALRSGVFVGWYKGTYENYYIYRSETPIYFYWYNTVFSLFGSFMIGLALYLLNGDYHFL
;
A
#
# COMPACT_ATOMS: atom_id res chain seq x y z
N MET A 1 14.06 9.32 18.43
CA MET A 1 14.02 9.21 16.95
C MET A 1 14.61 10.46 16.31
N GLU A 2 15.53 10.32 15.36
CA GLU A 2 16.03 11.44 14.54
C GLU A 2 14.90 11.94 13.60
N TRP A 3 14.89 13.24 13.28
CA TRP A 3 13.87 13.85 12.42
C TRP A 3 13.75 13.17 11.05
N ASP A 4 14.88 12.75 10.48
CA ASP A 4 14.91 12.03 9.21
C ASP A 4 14.21 10.67 9.30
N THR A 5 14.41 9.96 10.41
CA THR A 5 13.73 8.67 10.65
C THR A 5 12.23 8.87 10.81
N LEU A 6 11.80 9.90 11.56
CA LEU A 6 10.39 10.24 11.71
C LEU A 6 9.73 10.54 10.36
N LEU A 7 10.39 11.35 9.52
CA LEU A 7 9.90 11.68 8.17
C LEU A 7 9.78 10.43 7.30
N VAL A 8 10.77 9.54 7.32
CA VAL A 8 10.73 8.27 6.58
C VAL A 8 9.56 7.41 7.03
N LEU A 9 9.32 7.28 8.34
CA LEU A 9 8.20 6.49 8.86
C LEU A 9 6.84 7.09 8.49
N ILE A 10 6.71 8.42 8.48
CA ILE A 10 5.50 9.09 7.97
C ILE A 10 5.31 8.79 6.47
N CYS A 11 6.37 8.85 5.66
CA CYS A 11 6.28 8.50 4.24
C CYS A 11 5.86 7.04 4.03
N VAL A 12 6.40 6.10 4.82
CA VAL A 12 6.02 4.68 4.79
C VAL A 12 4.54 4.50 5.17
N LEU A 13 4.07 5.18 6.21
CA LEU A 13 2.68 5.17 6.64
C LEU A 13 1.74 5.68 5.54
N LEU A 14 2.06 6.84 4.96
CA LEU A 14 1.29 7.46 3.88
C LEU A 14 1.27 6.58 2.63
N CYS A 15 2.39 5.93 2.30
CA CYS A 15 2.47 4.97 1.20
C CYS A 15 1.54 3.77 1.45
N GLY A 16 1.58 3.19 2.66
CA GLY A 16 0.70 2.09 3.02
C GLY A 16 -0.79 2.47 2.96
N LEU A 17 -1.16 3.66 3.48
CA LEU A 17 -2.53 4.19 3.37
C LEU A 17 -2.96 4.38 1.91
N TRP A 18 -2.07 4.90 1.07
CA TRP A 18 -2.30 5.05 -0.36
C TRP A 18 -2.56 3.70 -1.03
N MET A 19 -1.81 2.66 -0.69
CA MET A 19 -2.01 1.30 -1.23
C MET A 19 -3.37 0.71 -0.81
N ILE A 20 -3.77 0.87 0.45
CA ILE A 20 -5.08 0.43 0.95
C ILE A 20 -6.21 1.17 0.24
N PHE A 21 -6.10 2.48 0.10
CA PHE A 21 -7.08 3.29 -0.61
C PHE A 21 -7.25 2.84 -2.07
N HIS A 22 -6.15 2.59 -2.78
CA HIS A 22 -6.20 2.12 -4.17
C HIS A 22 -6.77 0.70 -4.29
N SER A 23 -6.49 -0.18 -3.33
CA SER A 23 -7.10 -1.51 -3.26
C SER A 23 -8.61 -1.42 -3.04
N ALA A 24 -9.06 -0.58 -2.11
CA ALA A 24 -10.49 -0.36 -1.87
C ALA A 24 -11.19 0.24 -3.10
N LYS A 25 -10.54 1.20 -3.77
CA LYS A 25 -11.02 1.77 -5.02
C LYS A 25 -11.13 0.71 -6.13
N ALA A 26 -10.12 -0.15 -6.28
CA ALA A 26 -10.13 -1.24 -7.26
C ALA A 26 -11.26 -2.24 -6.97
N LEU A 27 -11.50 -2.57 -5.70
CA LEU A 27 -12.62 -3.43 -5.29
C LEU A 27 -13.98 -2.84 -5.67
N ARG A 28 -14.12 -1.51 -5.65
CA ARG A 28 -15.35 -0.82 -6.05
C ARG A 28 -15.49 -0.69 -7.57
N SER A 29 -14.43 -0.33 -8.28
CA SER A 29 -14.45 -0.09 -9.73
C SER A 29 -14.39 -1.37 -10.55
N GLY A 30 -13.90 -2.46 -9.99
CA GLY A 30 -13.55 -3.68 -10.74
C GLY A 30 -12.30 -3.53 -11.60
N VAL A 31 -11.52 -2.45 -11.42
CA VAL A 31 -10.30 -2.16 -12.19
C VAL A 31 -9.16 -1.90 -11.21
N PHE A 32 -8.16 -2.78 -11.24
CA PHE A 32 -6.92 -2.58 -10.51
C PHE A 32 -5.92 -1.89 -11.44
N VAL A 33 -5.36 -0.77 -10.98
CA VAL A 33 -4.35 -0.01 -11.72
C VAL A 33 -3.00 -0.27 -11.05
N GLY A 34 -2.18 -1.10 -11.68
CA GLY A 34 -0.84 -1.42 -11.23
C GLY A 34 0.23 -0.66 -12.02
N TRP A 35 1.41 -0.56 -11.42
CA TRP A 35 2.61 -0.06 -12.08
C TRP A 35 3.42 -1.25 -12.57
N TYR A 36 3.67 -1.35 -13.87
CA TYR A 36 4.53 -2.40 -14.42
C TYR A 36 5.96 -1.89 -14.62
N LYS A 37 6.92 -2.58 -14.01
CA LYS A 37 8.37 -2.32 -14.15
C LYS A 37 8.83 -0.89 -13.85
N GLY A 38 8.12 -0.15 -13.00
CA GLY A 38 8.49 1.23 -12.64
C GLY A 38 8.31 2.25 -13.77
N THR A 39 7.84 1.82 -14.95
CA THR A 39 7.42 2.70 -16.05
C THR A 39 5.94 3.02 -15.90
N TYR A 40 5.56 4.26 -16.25
CA TYR A 40 4.18 4.78 -16.23
C TYR A 40 3.29 4.16 -17.32
N GLU A 41 3.49 2.88 -17.64
CA GLU A 41 2.52 2.10 -18.38
C GLU A 41 1.45 1.67 -17.37
N ASN A 42 0.32 2.37 -17.40
CA ASN A 42 -0.82 2.02 -16.56
C ASN A 42 -1.24 0.59 -16.90
N TYR A 43 -0.93 -0.36 -16.02
CA TYR A 43 -1.33 -1.74 -16.17
C TYR A 43 -2.71 -1.91 -15.56
N TYR A 44 -3.73 -2.05 -16.41
CA TYR A 44 -5.11 -2.22 -15.99
C TYR A 44 -5.46 -3.71 -15.91
N ILE A 45 -5.88 -4.17 -14.74
CA ILE A 45 -6.42 -5.52 -14.55
C ILE A 45 -7.92 -5.39 -14.29
N TYR A 46 -8.72 -5.88 -15.23
CA TYR A 46 -10.17 -5.88 -15.12
C TYR A 46 -10.68 -7.16 -14.45
N ARG A 47 -11.51 -7.02 -13.41
CA ARG A 47 -12.12 -8.15 -12.72
C ARG A 47 -12.94 -9.04 -13.66
N SER A 48 -13.63 -8.43 -14.63
CA SER A 48 -14.46 -9.13 -15.61
C SER A 48 -13.66 -10.03 -16.55
N GLU A 49 -12.41 -9.68 -16.84
CA GLU A 49 -11.56 -10.40 -17.79
C GLU A 49 -10.68 -11.43 -17.09
N THR A 50 -10.08 -11.05 -15.96
CA THR A 50 -9.10 -11.87 -15.23
C THR A 50 -9.35 -11.86 -13.72
N PRO A 51 -10.47 -12.42 -13.24
CA PRO A 51 -10.92 -12.29 -11.85
C PRO A 51 -9.89 -12.80 -10.83
N ILE A 52 -9.26 -13.95 -11.11
CA ILE A 52 -8.26 -14.54 -10.21
C ILE A 52 -7.05 -13.60 -10.05
N TYR A 53 -6.52 -13.08 -11.16
CA TYR A 53 -5.41 -12.15 -11.13
C TYR A 53 -5.80 -10.83 -10.45
N PHE A 54 -6.98 -10.29 -10.76
CA PHE A 54 -7.50 -9.09 -10.10
C PHE A 54 -7.50 -9.23 -8.57
N TYR A 55 -8.05 -10.33 -8.04
CA TYR A 55 -8.11 -10.55 -6.59
C TYR A 55 -6.74 -10.87 -5.99
N TRP A 56 -5.86 -11.57 -6.72
CA TRP A 56 -4.49 -11.82 -6.30
C TRP A 56 -3.71 -10.52 -6.12
N TYR A 57 -3.65 -9.69 -7.16
CA TYR A 57 -2.93 -8.41 -7.11
C TYR A 57 -3.52 -7.48 -6.05
N ASN A 58 -4.84 -7.39 -5.97
CA ASN A 58 -5.49 -6.56 -4.96
C ASN A 58 -5.18 -7.04 -3.53
N THR A 59 -5.14 -8.35 -3.29
CA THR A 59 -4.78 -8.93 -1.98
C THR A 59 -3.33 -8.68 -1.63
N VAL A 60 -2.40 -8.92 -2.57
CA VAL A 60 -0.97 -8.67 -2.34
C VAL A 60 -0.72 -7.19 -2.06
N PHE A 61 -1.32 -6.30 -2.85
CA PHE A 61 -1.14 -4.86 -2.71
C PHE A 61 -1.71 -4.34 -1.38
N SER A 62 -2.87 -4.84 -0.94
CA SER A 62 -3.43 -4.47 0.36
C SER A 62 -2.63 -5.04 1.53
N LEU A 63 -2.11 -6.27 1.43
CA LEU A 63 -1.24 -6.87 2.44
C LEU A 63 0.06 -6.07 2.61
N PHE A 64 0.71 -5.66 1.51
CA PHE A 64 1.87 -4.78 1.58
C PHE A 64 1.52 -3.43 2.22
N GLY A 65 0.39 -2.84 1.86
CA GLY A 65 -0.07 -1.59 2.48
C GLY A 65 -0.29 -1.73 3.99
N SER A 66 -0.97 -2.78 4.43
CA SER A 66 -1.19 -3.09 5.85
C SER A 66 0.12 -3.34 6.59
N PHE A 67 1.07 -4.06 5.98
CA PHE A 67 2.39 -4.29 6.55
C PHE A 67 3.16 -2.98 6.76
N MET A 68 3.18 -2.10 5.75
CA MET A 68 3.84 -0.79 5.84
C MET A 68 3.23 0.09 6.94
N ILE A 69 1.90 0.12 7.04
CA ILE A 69 1.19 0.84 8.12
C ILE A 69 1.57 0.24 9.48
N GLY A 70 1.47 -1.08 9.64
CA GLY A 70 1.76 -1.77 10.90
C GLY A 70 3.20 -1.57 11.35
N LEU A 71 4.17 -1.69 10.44
CA LEU A 71 5.58 -1.47 10.71
C LEU A 71 5.87 -0.02 11.12
N ALA A 72 5.31 0.96 10.39
CA ALA A 72 5.49 2.37 10.72
C ALA A 72 4.92 2.69 12.10
N LEU A 73 3.70 2.25 12.39
CA LEU A 73 3.07 2.46 13.70
C LEU A 73 3.82 1.75 14.84
N TYR A 74 4.30 0.52 14.61
CA TYR A 74 5.08 -0.22 15.60
C TYR A 74 6.37 0.50 15.97
N LEU A 75 7.14 0.98 14.98
CA LEU A 75 8.39 1.70 15.21
C LEU A 75 8.15 3.07 15.85
N LEU A 76 7.14 3.82 15.39
CA LEU A 76 6.76 5.09 16.02
C LEU A 76 6.38 4.86 17.49
N ASN A 77 5.49 3.90 17.77
CA ASN A 77 5.05 3.63 19.13
C ASN A 77 6.18 3.14 20.04
N GLY A 78 7.06 2.28 19.52
CA GLY A 78 8.24 1.81 20.24
C GLY A 78 9.12 2.96 20.72
N ASP A 79 9.34 3.98 19.89
CA ASP A 79 10.13 5.16 20.26
C ASP A 79 9.43 6.11 21.22
N TYR A 80 8.10 6.27 21.13
CA TYR A 80 7.34 7.14 22.05
C TYR A 80 7.12 6.53 23.44
N HIS A 81 7.29 5.22 23.62
CA HIS A 81 7.20 4.57 24.95
C HIS A 81 8.46 4.74 25.82
N PHE A 82 9.58 5.20 25.26
CA PHE A 82 10.85 5.41 25.99
C PHE A 82 11.16 6.90 26.29
N LEU A 83 10.23 7.81 25.98
CA LEU A 83 10.26 9.23 26.37
C LEU A 83 9.25 9.49 27.48
#